data_AF-A0A383ABD0-F1
#
_entry.id   AF-A0A383ABD0-F1
#
_cell.length_a   1.000
_cell.length_b   1.000
_cell.length_c   1.000
_cell.angle_alpha   90.00
_cell.angle_beta   90.00
_cell.angle_gamma   90.00
#
_symmetry.space_group_name_H-M   'P 1'
#
loop_
_entity.id
_entity.type
_entity.pdbx_description
1 polymer ?
#
loop_
_entity_poly.entity_id
_entity_poly.type
_entity_poly.pdbx_seq_one_letter_code
_entity_poly.pdbx_strand_id
1 'polypeptide(L)'
;MNKQERLMAAISGSEVDRVPVAAWSHQPVDDQSSDTFAAATLAFQRNFDFDFVKVTPASSYCLTDWGATTYWKGNPHGTRDYGKALVQRLDEWSKLKVLDPHTGQM
;
A
#
# COMPACT_ATOMS: atom_id res chain seq x y z
N MET A 1 8.68 -26.72 4.20
CA MET A 1 7.50 -26.05 3.61
C MET A 1 7.99 -24.87 2.77
N ASN A 2 7.33 -24.56 1.66
CA ASN A 2 7.55 -23.28 0.98
C ASN A 2 6.89 -22.13 1.77
N LYS A 3 7.15 -20.87 1.39
CA LYS A 3 6.65 -19.69 2.12
C LYS A 3 5.12 -19.64 2.20
N GLN A 4 4.44 -19.97 1.10
CA GLN A 4 2.98 -19.99 1.03
C GLN A 4 2.39 -21.10 1.91
N GLU A 5 2.94 -22.31 1.84
CA GLU A 5 2.54 -23.44 2.70
C GLU A 5 2.71 -23.09 4.18
N ARG A 6 3.85 -22.51 4.55
CA ARG A 6 4.13 -22.08 5.93
C ARG A 6 3.12 -21.04 6.40
N LEU A 7 2.82 -20.04 5.58
CA LEU A 7 1.88 -18.98 5.92
C LEU A 7 0.46 -19.54 6.11
N MET A 8 0.00 -20.39 5.20
CA MET A 8 -1.33 -20.99 5.30
C MET A 8 -1.46 -21.92 6.51
N ALA A 9 -0.43 -22.73 6.80
CA ALA A 9 -0.39 -23.58 7.99
C ALA A 9 -0.42 -22.75 9.28
N ALA A 10 0.35 -21.65 9.36
CA ALA A 10 0.31 -20.75 10.51
C ALA A 10 -1.09 -20.13 10.70
N ILE A 11 -1.74 -19.67 9.62
CA ILE A 11 -3.08 -19.08 9.67
C ILE A 11 -4.12 -20.10 10.14
N SER A 12 -3.99 -21.37 9.74
CA SER A 12 -4.90 -22.43 10.16
C SER A 12 -4.60 -23.01 11.56
N GLY A 13 -3.55 -22.54 12.24
CA GLY A 13 -3.11 -23.07 13.53
C GLY A 13 -2.44 -24.44 13.46
N SER A 14 -1.99 -24.85 12.28
CA SER A 14 -1.27 -26.10 12.05
C SER A 14 0.22 -25.96 12.41
N GLU A 15 0.92 -27.09 12.53
CA GLU A 15 2.37 -27.10 12.74
C GLU A 15 3.10 -26.46 11.54
N VAL A 16 4.15 -25.71 11.84
CA VAL A 16 5.01 -25.03 10.86
C VAL A 16 6.47 -25.39 11.07
N ASP A 17 7.25 -25.43 10.00
CA ASP A 17 8.69 -25.73 10.06
C ASP A 17 9.51 -24.61 10.74
N ARG A 18 9.01 -23.36 10.72
CA ARG A 18 9.44 -22.24 11.55
C ARG A 18 8.33 -21.18 11.63
N VAL A 19 8.44 -20.26 12.59
CA VAL A 19 7.56 -19.09 12.67
C VAL A 19 7.67 -18.25 11.38
N PRO A 20 6.57 -17.91 10.69
CA PRO A 20 6.60 -17.00 9.56
C PRO A 20 6.90 -15.57 10.02
N VAL A 21 7.73 -14.85 9.26
CA VAL A 21 8.18 -13.49 9.59
C VAL A 21 7.93 -12.57 8.40
N ALA A 22 7.41 -11.38 8.68
CA ALA A 22 7.31 -10.30 7.72
C ALA A 22 7.52 -8.95 8.39
N ALA A 23 8.15 -8.03 7.64
CA ALA A 23 8.14 -6.61 7.92
C ALA A 23 7.77 -5.85 6.64
N TRP A 24 7.45 -4.58 6.77
CA TRP A 24 7.10 -3.72 5.65
C TRP A 24 7.58 -2.30 5.89
N SER A 25 7.85 -1.58 4.80
CA SER A 25 8.21 -0.17 4.82
C SER A 25 7.51 0.56 3.68
N HIS A 26 7.10 1.80 3.94
CA HIS A 26 6.78 2.74 2.86
C HIS A 26 8.04 3.05 2.05
N GLN A 27 7.86 3.45 0.79
CA GLN A 27 8.93 3.82 -0.14
C GLN A 27 8.71 5.26 -0.64
N PRO A 28 8.75 6.30 0.21
CA PRO A 28 8.29 7.66 -0.10
C PRO A 28 8.83 8.32 -1.38
N VAL A 29 10.07 7.97 -1.75
CA VAL A 29 10.73 8.49 -2.96
C VAL A 29 10.26 7.72 -4.18
N ASP A 30 10.18 6.39 -4.06
CA ASP A 30 9.89 5.49 -5.17
C ASP A 30 8.39 5.23 -5.35
N ASP A 31 7.54 5.58 -4.38
CA ASP A 31 6.08 5.42 -4.43
C ASP A 31 5.35 6.50 -5.24
N GLN A 32 6.12 7.29 -5.99
CA GLN A 32 5.63 8.33 -6.89
C GLN A 32 5.18 7.78 -8.26
N SER A 33 5.61 6.57 -8.62
CA SER A 33 5.10 5.82 -9.77
C SER A 33 5.00 4.32 -9.44
N SER A 34 4.09 3.60 -10.09
CA SER A 34 3.89 2.16 -9.88
C SER A 34 5.14 1.33 -10.18
N ASP A 35 5.85 1.64 -11.26
CA ASP A 35 7.05 0.91 -11.66
C ASP A 35 8.16 1.03 -10.61
N THR A 36 8.47 2.25 -10.16
CA THR A 36 9.49 2.48 -9.14
C THR A 36 9.07 1.90 -7.78
N PHE A 37 7.78 2.00 -7.44
CA PHE A 37 7.22 1.42 -6.23
C PHE A 37 7.36 -0.11 -6.19
N ALA A 38 7.01 -0.77 -7.30
CA ALA A 38 7.14 -2.22 -7.44
C ALA A 38 8.60 -2.64 -7.33
N ALA A 39 9.52 -1.92 -8.00
CA ALA A 39 10.94 -2.19 -7.94
C ALA A 39 11.50 -2.08 -6.51
N ALA A 40 11.17 -1.00 -5.79
CA ALA A 40 11.61 -0.78 -4.41
C ALA A 40 11.03 -1.83 -3.44
N THR A 41 9.73 -2.16 -3.59
CA THR A 41 9.08 -3.20 -2.79
C THR A 41 9.73 -4.57 -2.99
N LEU A 42 10.03 -4.94 -4.23
CA LEU A 42 10.71 -6.19 -4.55
C LEU A 42 12.16 -6.19 -4.04
N ALA A 43 12.86 -5.06 -4.09
CA ALA A 43 14.21 -4.95 -3.55
C ALA A 43 14.23 -5.15 -2.03
N PHE A 44 13.32 -4.49 -1.30
CA PHE A 44 13.13 -4.70 0.14
C PHE A 44 12.83 -6.17 0.45
N GLN A 45 11.91 -6.79 -0.30
CA GLN A 45 11.58 -8.20 -0.14
C GLN A 45 12.78 -9.13 -0.37
N ARG A 46 13.59 -8.89 -1.40
CA ARG A 46 14.78 -9.71 -1.70
C ARG A 46 15.86 -9.58 -0.63
N ASN A 47 16.01 -8.40 -0.02
CA ASN A 47 17.04 -8.17 0.99
C ASN A 47 16.79 -8.92 2.29
N PHE A 48 15.52 -9.12 2.66
CA PHE A 48 15.15 -9.71 3.94
C PHE A 48 14.49 -11.09 3.84
N ASP A 49 14.07 -11.50 2.63
CA ASP A 49 13.49 -12.81 2.34
C ASP A 49 12.25 -13.16 3.19
N PHE A 50 11.39 -12.19 3.49
CA PHE A 50 10.18 -12.40 4.31
C PHE A 50 9.20 -13.43 3.72
N ASP A 51 8.32 -13.98 4.55
CA ASP A 51 7.36 -15.01 4.14
C ASP A 51 6.20 -14.47 3.30
N PHE A 52 5.90 -13.18 3.37
CA PHE A 52 4.98 -12.51 2.44
C PHE A 52 5.36 -11.05 2.21
N VAL A 53 4.84 -10.49 1.12
CA VAL A 53 4.97 -9.07 0.78
C VAL A 53 3.68 -8.36 1.16
N LYS A 54 3.79 -7.32 2.00
CA LYS A 54 2.70 -6.36 2.20
C LYS A 54 2.87 -5.21 1.21
N VAL A 55 2.02 -5.17 0.19
CA VAL A 55 1.97 -4.05 -0.77
C VAL A 55 1.46 -2.81 -0.05
N THR A 56 2.31 -1.81 0.11
CA THR A 56 2.03 -0.62 0.95
C THR A 56 2.34 0.69 0.20
N PRO A 57 1.50 1.10 -0.78
CA PRO A 57 1.66 2.38 -1.47
C PRO A 57 1.43 3.56 -0.51
N ALA A 58 1.59 4.79 -1.01
CA ALA A 58 1.23 5.99 -0.26
C ALA A 58 -0.22 5.88 0.24
N SER A 59 -0.48 6.21 1.51
CA SER A 59 -1.80 6.05 2.15
C SER A 59 -2.94 6.75 1.41
N SER A 60 -2.64 7.79 0.63
CA SER A 60 -3.60 8.52 -0.19
C SER A 60 -3.98 7.82 -1.50
N TYR A 61 -3.38 6.69 -1.87
CA TYR A 61 -3.55 6.05 -3.19
C TYR A 61 -5.03 5.84 -3.53
N CYS A 62 -5.83 5.42 -2.55
CA CYS A 62 -7.24 5.14 -2.76
C CYS A 62 -8.08 6.40 -3.00
N LEU A 63 -7.55 7.60 -2.75
CA LEU A 63 -8.27 8.86 -2.88
C LEU A 63 -8.04 9.55 -4.23
N THR A 64 -7.02 9.12 -4.97
CA THR A 64 -6.56 9.82 -6.18
C THR A 64 -7.62 9.86 -7.27
N ASP A 65 -8.37 8.77 -7.46
CA ASP A 65 -9.41 8.67 -8.50
C ASP A 65 -10.66 9.50 -8.19
N TRP A 66 -10.84 9.92 -6.94
CA TRP A 66 -11.82 10.95 -6.58
C TRP A 66 -11.32 12.38 -6.83
N GLY A 67 -10.05 12.55 -7.23
CA GLY A 67 -9.42 13.84 -7.49
C GLY A 67 -8.72 14.47 -6.27
N ALA A 68 -8.47 13.69 -5.21
CA ALA A 68 -7.66 14.17 -4.11
C ALA A 68 -6.23 14.48 -4.57
N THR A 69 -5.71 15.63 -4.17
CA THR A 69 -4.33 16.02 -4.44
C THR A 69 -3.49 15.82 -3.20
N THR A 70 -2.31 15.23 -3.35
CA THR A 70 -1.35 15.07 -2.26
C THR A 70 0.07 15.39 -2.71
N TYR A 71 0.90 15.79 -1.76
CA TYR A 71 2.28 16.21 -2.00
C TYR A 71 3.20 15.55 -1.00
N TRP A 72 4.21 14.83 -1.49
CA TRP A 72 5.30 14.39 -0.62
C TRP A 72 6.32 15.51 -0.46
N LYS A 73 6.56 15.94 0.78
CA LYS A 73 7.50 17.03 1.12
C LYS A 73 8.67 16.54 1.96
N GLY A 74 9.25 15.40 1.60
CA GLY A 74 10.43 14.86 2.28
C GLY A 74 10.15 14.15 3.60
N ASN A 75 8.89 13.84 3.93
CA ASN A 75 8.58 13.10 5.15
C ASN A 75 9.15 11.67 5.06
N PRO A 76 10.01 11.25 6.01
CA PRO A 76 10.71 9.97 5.94
C PRO A 76 9.79 8.75 6.08
N HIS A 77 8.59 8.92 6.61
CA HIS A 77 7.60 7.84 6.77
C HIS A 77 6.64 7.74 5.58
N GLY A 78 6.77 8.60 4.55
CA GLY A 78 5.86 8.62 3.41
C GLY A 78 4.52 9.28 3.66
N THR A 79 4.36 9.97 4.79
CA THR A 79 3.19 10.85 4.99
C THR A 79 3.20 11.96 3.94
N ARG A 80 2.04 12.16 3.30
CA ARG A 80 1.84 13.20 2.29
C ARG A 80 0.96 14.30 2.87
N ASP A 81 1.24 15.52 2.46
CA ASP A 81 0.35 16.65 2.72
C ASP A 81 -0.84 16.55 1.77
N TYR A 82 -2.04 16.75 2.30
CA TYR A 82 -3.24 16.85 1.48
C TYR A 82 -3.41 18.27 0.96
N GLY A 83 -3.84 18.37 -0.30
CA GLY A 83 -4.38 19.61 -0.84
C GLY A 83 -5.74 19.95 -0.23
N LYS A 84 -6.50 20.78 -0.94
CA LYS A 84 -7.85 21.15 -0.50
C LYS A 84 -8.73 19.90 -0.42
N ALA A 85 -9.48 19.74 0.69
CA ALA A 85 -10.44 18.66 0.82
C ALA A 85 -11.46 18.70 -0.33
N LEU A 86 -11.71 17.53 -0.92
CA LEU A 86 -12.66 17.38 -2.03
C LEU A 86 -14.09 17.70 -1.59
N VAL A 87 -14.47 17.24 -0.41
CA VAL A 87 -15.77 17.49 0.21
C VAL A 87 -15.63 18.63 1.21
N GLN A 88 -16.35 19.73 1.00
CA GLN A 88 -16.29 20.94 1.85
C GLN A 88 -17.62 21.23 2.54
N ARG A 89 -18.70 20.66 2.03
CA ARG A 89 -20.03 20.74 2.63
C ARG A 89 -20.66 19.35 2.72
N LEU A 90 -21.57 19.19 3.67
CA LEU A 90 -22.26 17.92 3.91
C LEU A 90 -23.00 17.41 2.66
N ASP A 91 -23.59 18.31 1.85
CA ASP A 91 -24.35 17.94 0.65
C ASP A 91 -23.48 17.45 -0.52
N GLU A 92 -22.17 17.60 -0.45
CA GLU A 92 -21.25 17.17 -1.51
C GLU A 92 -20.90 15.69 -1.42
N TRP A 93 -21.10 15.06 -0.24
CA TRP A 93 -20.92 13.61 -0.07
C TRP A 93 -21.79 12.81 -1.03
N SER A 94 -23.03 13.23 -1.26
CA SER A 94 -23.96 12.55 -2.18
C SER A 94 -23.61 12.74 -3.66
N LYS A 95 -22.68 13.64 -3.98
CA LYS A 95 -22.23 13.93 -5.35
C LYS A 95 -20.97 13.15 -5.75
N LEU A 96 -20.37 12.42 -4.80
CA LEU A 96 -19.20 11.60 -5.09
C LEU A 96 -19.55 10.47 -6.06
N LYS A 97 -18.72 10.30 -7.08
CA LYS A 97 -18.84 9.20 -8.02
C LYS A 97 -18.51 7.89 -7.31
N VAL A 98 -19.33 6.86 -7.54
CA VAL A 98 -18.95 5.46 -7.21
C VAL A 98 -17.89 5.01 -8.22
N LEU A 99 -16.71 4.65 -7.73
CA LEU A 99 -15.60 4.20 -8.56
C LEU A 99 -15.73 2.70 -8.87
N ASP A 100 -15.21 2.28 -10.02
CA ASP A 100 -15.12 0.87 -10.41
C ASP A 100 -13.85 0.26 -9.78
N PRO A 101 -13.97 -0.76 -8.92
CA PRO A 101 -12.82 -1.38 -8.23
C PRO A 101 -11.86 -2.13 -9.17
N HIS A 102 -12.21 -2.34 -10.44
CA HIS A 102 -11.35 -2.94 -11.44
C HIS A 102 -10.56 -1.90 -12.25
N THR A 103 -10.75 -0.62 -11.94
CA THR A 103 -10.06 0.50 -12.59
C THR A 103 -9.47 1.41 -11.53
N GLY A 104 -8.54 2.26 -11.94
CA GLY A 104 -8.00 3.29 -11.07
C GLY A 104 -6.51 3.48 -11.27
N GLN A 105 -5.95 4.43 -10.53
CA GLN A 105 -4.52 4.64 -10.54
C GLN A 105 -3.78 3.59 -9.69
N MET A 106 -2.89 2.86 -10.38
CA MET A 106 -1.59 2.44 -9.88
C MET A 106 -0.62 2.49 -11.06
#